data_AF-A0A1G8CYN5-F1
#
_entry.id   AF-A0A1G8CYN5-F1
#
_cell.length_a   1.000
_cell.length_b   1.000
_cell.length_c   1.000
_cell.angle_alpha   90.00
_cell.angle_beta   90.00
_cell.angle_gamma   90.00
#
_symmetry.space_group_name_H-M   'P 1'
#
loop_
_entity.id
_entity.type
_entity.pdbx_description
1 polymer ?
#
loop_
_entity_poly.entity_id
_entity_poly.type
_entity_poly.pdbx_seq_one_letter_code
_entity_poly.pdbx_strand_id
1 'polypeptide(L)'
;MNNYSNKEEAIIDLQKKGYEFDYVLKSENLLCVQNRELLNPDDFEIVETHLFEREAVNDRGCVIYAIASMHNGLKGILMIAFNTFTNGLSIHLWSKLSAALICQPT
;
A
#
# COMPACT_ATOMS: atom_id res chain seq x y z
N MET A 1 -16.37 5.15 -2.57
CA MET A 1 -15.25 6.06 -2.32
C MET A 1 -15.27 6.42 -0.84
N ASN A 2 -14.39 5.84 -0.02
CA ASN A 2 -14.20 6.31 1.34
C ASN A 2 -13.20 7.46 1.27
N ASN A 3 -13.70 8.69 1.29
CA ASN A 3 -12.84 9.87 1.42
C ASN A 3 -12.51 10.03 2.90
N TYR A 4 -11.37 9.51 3.32
CA TYR A 4 -10.82 9.82 4.63
C TYR A 4 -10.26 11.23 4.62
N SER A 5 -10.39 11.95 5.74
CA SER A 5 -9.93 13.33 5.84
C SER A 5 -8.44 13.42 6.18
N ASN A 6 -7.81 12.31 6.56
CA ASN A 6 -6.39 12.18 6.83
C ASN A 6 -5.95 10.72 6.75
N LYS A 7 -4.64 10.49 6.66
CA LYS A 7 -4.01 9.17 6.56
C LYS A 7 -4.26 8.29 7.79
N GLU A 8 -4.35 8.87 8.97
CA GLU A 8 -4.57 8.14 10.22
C GLU A 8 -5.96 7.48 10.24
N GLU A 9 -7.00 8.18 9.78
CA GLU A 9 -8.35 7.65 9.64
C GLU A 9 -8.41 6.45 8.69
N ALA A 10 -7.72 6.53 7.54
CA ALA A 10 -7.66 5.43 6.59
C ALA A 10 -7.01 4.18 7.19
N ILE A 11 -5.88 4.33 7.90
CA ILE A 11 -5.19 3.22 8.54
C ILE A 11 -6.09 2.59 9.61
N ILE A 12 -6.73 3.39 10.45
CA ILE A 12 -7.63 2.89 11.51
C ILE A 12 -8.82 2.14 10.91
N ASP A 13 -9.41 2.64 9.82
CA ASP A 13 -10.52 1.94 9.15
C ASP A 13 -10.08 0.61 8.52
N LEU A 14 -8.93 0.60 7.83
CA LEU A 14 -8.36 -0.64 7.29
C LEU A 14 -8.05 -1.65 8.39
N GLN A 15 -7.50 -1.22 9.53
CA GLN A 15 -7.30 -2.10 10.68
C GLN A 15 -8.63 -2.69 11.20
N LYS A 16 -9.69 -1.88 11.29
CA LYS A 16 -11.04 -2.36 11.66
C LYS A 16 -11.61 -3.36 10.64
N LYS A 17 -11.22 -3.27 9.37
CA LYS A 17 -11.56 -4.22 8.30
C LYS A 17 -10.69 -5.49 8.30
N GLY A 18 -9.75 -5.62 9.24
CA GLY A 18 -8.88 -6.79 9.40
C GLY A 18 -7.59 -6.75 8.58
N TYR A 19 -7.15 -5.58 8.11
CA TYR A 19 -5.80 -5.41 7.54
C TYR A 19 -4.81 -5.17 8.68
N GLU A 20 -4.30 -6.26 9.25
CA GLU A 20 -3.50 -6.25 10.50
C GLU A 20 -1.98 -6.30 10.28
N PHE A 21 -1.54 -6.61 9.06
CA PHE A 21 -0.12 -6.71 8.73
C PHE A 21 0.44 -5.41 8.16
N ASP A 22 1.71 -5.13 8.44
CA ASP A 22 2.42 -3.99 7.87
C ASP A 22 3.36 -4.49 6.78
N TYR A 23 3.22 -3.93 5.59
CA TYR A 23 4.10 -4.20 4.46
C TYR A 23 5.03 -3.01 4.20
N VAL A 24 6.28 -3.33 3.89
CA VAL A 24 7.28 -2.35 3.43
C VAL A 24 7.86 -2.77 2.09
N LEU A 25 8.27 -1.79 1.29
CA LEU A 25 8.90 -2.04 0.00
C LEU A 25 10.29 -2.68 0.13
N LYS A 26 10.54 -3.69 -0.70
CA LYS A 26 11.87 -4.13 -1.14
C LYS A 26 11.97 -3.95 -2.65
N SER A 27 13.16 -4.16 -3.22
CA SER A 27 13.38 -3.98 -4.66
C SER A 27 12.45 -4.85 -5.50
N GLU A 28 12.27 -6.12 -5.13
CA GLU A 28 11.51 -7.09 -5.93
C GLU A 28 10.11 -7.43 -5.38
N ASN A 29 9.88 -7.20 -4.08
CA ASN A 29 8.72 -7.72 -3.36
C ASN A 29 8.32 -6.82 -2.19
N LEU A 30 7.25 -7.20 -1.50
CA LEU A 30 6.85 -6.60 -0.23
C LEU A 30 7.35 -7.47 0.92
N LEU A 31 7.93 -6.85 1.93
CA LEU A 31 8.28 -7.52 3.17
C LEU A 31 7.16 -7.28 4.19
N CYS A 32 6.57 -8.34 4.72
CA CYS A 32 5.74 -8.24 5.92
C CYS A 32 6.65 -8.05 7.14
N VAL A 33 6.41 -6.99 7.91
CA VAL A 33 7.24 -6.62 9.06
C VAL A 33 7.08 -7.62 10.20
N GLN A 34 5.86 -8.09 10.44
CA GLN A 34 5.50 -8.95 11.57
C GLN A 34 6.13 -10.34 11.47
N ASN A 35 5.98 -11.00 10.33
CA ASN A 35 6.39 -12.41 10.16
C ASN A 35 7.62 -12.59 9.25
N ARG A 36 8.15 -11.49 8.70
CA ARG A 36 9.31 -11.46 7.79
C ARG A 36 9.12 -12.24 6.48
N GLU A 37 7.89 -12.56 6.11
CA GLU A 37 7.59 -13.17 4.83
C GLU A 37 7.72 -12.15 3.69
N LEU A 38 8.20 -12.64 2.55
CA LEU A 38 8.24 -11.87 1.32
C LEU A 38 7.03 -12.23 0.46
N LEU A 39 6.36 -11.20 -0.05
CA LEU A 39 5.19 -11.31 -0.89
C LEU A 39 5.54 -10.78 -2.27
N ASN A 40 5.65 -11.69 -3.25
CA ASN A 40 5.99 -11.31 -4.62
C ASN A 40 4.82 -10.57 -5.28
N PRO A 41 5.07 -9.76 -6.32
CA PRO A 41 4.02 -9.04 -7.03
C PRO A 41 2.85 -9.93 -7.44
N ASP A 42 3.07 -11.18 -7.83
CA ASP A 42 2.01 -12.09 -8.27
C ASP A 42 1.21 -12.73 -7.14
N ASP A 43 1.69 -12.65 -5.90
CA ASP A 43 1.13 -13.37 -4.75
C ASP A 43 0.11 -12.54 -3.94
N PHE A 44 -0.24 -11.34 -4.40
CA PHE A 44 -1.16 -10.45 -3.70
C PHE A 44 -2.09 -9.66 -4.60
N GLU A 45 -3.20 -9.19 -4.05
CA GLU A 45 -4.12 -8.26 -4.66
C GLU A 45 -4.10 -6.91 -3.93
N ILE A 46 -4.30 -5.84 -4.69
CA ILE A 46 -4.54 -4.50 -4.15
C ILE A 46 -6.05 -4.33 -4.10
N VAL A 47 -6.62 -4.34 -2.89
CA VAL A 47 -8.07 -4.32 -2.68
C VAL A 47 -8.59 -2.88 -2.58
N GLU A 48 -7.84 -2.00 -1.92
CA GLU A 48 -8.15 -0.58 -1.83
C GLU A 48 -6.87 0.24 -2.07
N THR A 49 -7.04 1.46 -2.59
CA THR A 49 -5.94 2.41 -2.79
C THR A 49 -6.44 3.79 -2.41
N HIS A 50 -5.71 4.45 -1.51
CA HIS A 50 -6.04 5.76 -0.97
C HIS A 50 -4.88 6.71 -1.23
N LEU A 51 -5.12 7.70 -2.09
CA LEU A 51 -4.14 8.73 -2.43
C LEU A 51 -4.32 9.93 -1.51
N PHE A 52 -3.30 10.23 -0.72
CA PHE A 52 -3.24 11.43 0.10
C PHE A 52 -2.28 12.40 -0.53
N GLU A 53 -2.83 13.43 -1.16
CA GLU A 53 -2.04 14.55 -1.62
C GLU A 53 -1.52 15.34 -0.41
N ARG A 54 -0.51 16.18 -0.62
CA ARG A 54 0.06 17.01 0.45
C ARG A 54 -1.04 17.94 1.00
N GLU A 55 -1.47 17.72 2.24
CA GLU A 55 -2.48 18.58 2.88
C GLU A 55 -1.88 19.82 3.57
N ALA A 56 -0.60 19.76 3.97
CA ALA A 56 0.10 20.86 4.64
C ALA A 56 1.52 21.06 4.08
N VAL A 57 2.08 22.27 4.23
CA VAL A 57 3.43 22.62 3.75
C VAL A 57 4.52 21.64 4.24
N ASN A 58 4.33 21.08 5.43
CA ASN A 58 5.27 20.11 6.04
C ASN A 58 4.87 18.64 5.82
N ASP A 59 3.69 18.35 5.28
CA ASP A 59 3.28 16.96 5.02
C ASP A 59 3.88 16.46 3.70
N ARG A 60 4.14 15.16 3.63
CA ARG A 60 4.53 14.48 2.39
C ARG A 60 3.37 13.59 2.02
N GLY A 61 2.73 13.90 0.89
CA GLY A 61 1.69 13.05 0.36
C GLY A 61 2.17 11.60 0.22
N CYS A 62 1.21 10.68 0.30
CA CYS A 62 1.47 9.26 0.32
C CYS A 62 0.36 8.50 -0.39
N VAL A 63 0.64 7.25 -0.68
CA VAL A 63 -0.34 6.28 -1.12
C VAL A 63 -0.44 5.20 -0.07
N ILE A 64 -1.66 4.85 0.33
CA ILE A 64 -1.94 3.72 1.20
C ILE A 64 -2.65 2.65 0.36
N TYR A 65 -2.06 1.46 0.31
CA TYR A 65 -2.63 0.29 -0.33
C TYR A 65 -3.13 -0.69 0.74
N ALA A 66 -4.36 -1.17 0.57
CA ALA A 66 -4.87 -2.32 1.30
C ALA A 66 -4.56 -3.59 0.48
N ILE A 67 -3.72 -4.46 1.02
CA ILE A 67 -3.18 -5.64 0.32
C ILE A 67 -3.81 -6.89 0.91
N ALA A 68 -4.21 -7.81 0.03
CA ALA A 68 -4.62 -9.16 0.40
C ALA A 68 -3.68 -10.18 -0.25
N SER A 69 -3.06 -11.02 0.56
CA SER A 69 -2.29 -12.17 0.09
C SER A 69 -3.23 -13.24 -0.48
N MET A 70 -2.86 -13.80 -1.63
CA MET A 70 -3.66 -14.84 -2.30
C MET A 70 -3.54 -16.21 -1.62
N HIS A 71 -2.44 -16.48 -0.92
CA HIS A 71 -2.10 -17.85 -0.50
C HIS A 71 -2.43 -18.18 0.96
N ASN A 72 -2.37 -17.19 1.85
CA ASN A 72 -2.49 -17.40 3.29
C ASN A 72 -3.56 -16.50 3.94
N GLY A 73 -4.35 -15.78 3.14
CA GLY A 73 -5.43 -14.91 3.60
C GLY A 73 -4.96 -13.72 4.44
N LEU A 74 -3.65 -13.49 4.55
CA LEU A 74 -3.10 -12.36 5.29
C LEU A 74 -3.46 -11.06 4.59
N LYS A 75 -3.92 -10.09 5.38
CA LYS A 75 -4.31 -8.77 4.91
C LYS A 75 -3.47 -7.72 5.61
N GLY A 76 -2.93 -6.78 4.85
CA GLY A 76 -2.09 -5.75 5.43
C GLY A 76 -2.11 -4.45 4.67
N ILE A 77 -1.36 -3.50 5.20
CA ILE A 77 -1.31 -2.12 4.77
C ILE A 77 0.10 -1.83 4.27
N LEU A 78 0.20 -1.24 3.07
CA LEU A 78 1.44 -0.69 2.54
C LEU A 78 1.26 0.82 2.38
N MET A 79 2.02 1.60 3.14
CA MET A 79 2.07 3.05 3.00
C MET A 79 3.37 3.47 2.32
N ILE A 80 3.27 4.21 1.22
CA ILE A 80 4.41 4.68 0.44
C ILE A 80 4.34 6.21 0.33
N ALA A 81 5.34 6.91 0.86
CA ALA A 81 5.52 8.33 0.60
C ALA A 81 6.10 8.56 -0.81
N PHE A 82 5.76 9.67 -1.47
CA PHE A 82 6.20 9.93 -2.85
C PHE A 82 7.72 10.00 -3.05
N ASN A 83 8.50 10.25 -1.98
CA ASN A 83 9.96 10.27 -2.06
C ASN A 83 10.60 8.87 -1.90
N THR A 84 9.83 7.83 -1.65
CA THR A 84 10.33 6.46 -1.41
C THR A 84 10.70 5.72 -2.70
N PHE A 85 10.32 6.26 -3.87
CA PHE A 85 10.61 5.65 -5.17
C PHE A 85 12.09 5.68 -5.59
N THR A 86 12.99 6.21 -4.77
CA THR A 86 14.43 6.32 -5.06
C THR A 86 15.18 4.98 -5.01
N ASN A 87 14.54 3.88 -4.61
CA ASN A 87 15.21 2.65 -4.17
C ASN A 87 15.32 1.52 -5.21
N GLY A 88 15.23 1.80 -6.51
CA GLY A 88 15.46 0.78 -7.55
C GLY A 88 14.46 -0.37 -7.46
N LEU A 89 13.17 -0.04 -7.45
CA LEU A 89 12.10 -1.03 -7.52
C LEU A 89 12.12 -1.73 -8.88
N SER A 90 11.81 -3.03 -8.87
CA SER A 90 11.63 -3.79 -10.09
C SER A 90 10.46 -3.23 -10.90
N ILE A 91 10.61 -3.26 -12.22
CA ILE A 91 9.58 -2.79 -13.15
C ILE A 91 8.27 -3.55 -12.89
N HIS A 92 8.36 -4.82 -12.52
CA HIS A 92 7.20 -5.67 -12.27
C HIS A 92 6.38 -5.19 -11.06
N LEU A 93 7.03 -5.01 -9.90
CA LEU A 93 6.37 -4.52 -8.69
C LEU A 93 5.82 -3.10 -8.91
N TRP A 94 6.60 -2.24 -9.56
CA TRP A 94 6.18 -0.87 -9.86
C TRP A 94 4.96 -0.82 -10.79
N SER A 95 4.94 -1.64 -11.84
CA SER A 95 3.81 -1.70 -12.78
C SER A 95 2.52 -2.09 -12.07
N LYS A 96 2.57 -3.05 -11.13
CA LYS A 96 1.40 -3.45 -10.36
C LYS A 96 0.89 -2.34 -9.44
N LEU A 97 1.78 -1.68 -8.69
CA LEU A 97 1.41 -0.59 -7.77
C LEU A 97 0.87 0.63 -8.55
N SER A 98 1.54 1.03 -9.63
CA SER A 98 1.14 2.19 -10.43
C SER A 98 -0.18 1.97 -11.18
N ALA A 99 -0.48 0.76 -11.64
CA ALA A 99 -1.77 0.46 -12.25
C ALA A 99 -2.96 0.68 -11.30
N ALA A 100 -2.79 0.38 -10.00
CA ALA A 100 -3.82 0.59 -8.98
C ALA A 100 -4.09 2.07 -8.65
N LEU A 101 -3.14 2.96 -8.97
CA LEU A 101 -3.34 4.41 -8.88
C LEU A 101 -4.20 4.97 -10.03
N ILE A 102 -4.11 4.35 -11.20
CA ILE A 102 -4.76 4.86 -12.43
C ILE A 102 -6.19 4.32 -12.56
N CYS A 103 -6.43 3.08 -12.12
CA CYS A 103 -7.75 2.42 -12.19
C CYS A 103 -8.65 2.71 -10.98
N GLN A 104 -8.71 3.96 -10.51
CA GLN A 104 -9.71 4.37 -9.53
C GLN A 104 -11.08 4.45 -10.22
N PRO A 105 -12.09 3.64 -9.86
CA PRO A 105 -13.41 3.76 -10.45
C PRO A 105 -14.02 5.11 -10.05
N THR A 106 -14.37 5.92 -11.06
CA THR A 106 -15.18 7.15 -10.93
C THR A 106 -16.51 6.90 -10.27
#